data_AF-A0A6M4P017-F1
#
_entry.id   AF-A0A6M4P017-F1
#
_cell.length_a   1.000
_cell.length_b   1.000
_cell.length_c   1.000
_cell.angle_alpha   90.00
_cell.angle_beta   90.00
_cell.angle_gamma   90.00
#
_symmetry.space_group_name_H-M   'P 1'
#
loop_
_entity.id
_entity.type
_entity.pdbx_description
1 polymer ?
#
loop_
_entity_poly.entity_id
_entity_poly.type
_entity_poly.pdbx_seq_one_letter_code
_entity_poly.pdbx_strand_id
1 'polypeptide(L)'
;MSEEQRRRGFMKAEASLRLEGIDPSGSPHYESVKARIISGEITYDQGRAEILAFHTGKRAEPTTAGEMLAEEFLKPLNMSQGELAQATGIPEHHIDDIISNRRRLSAEESYKLAEQFQTDKDFWLNLQALHDAWLTHQK
;
A
#
# COMPACT_ATOMS: atom_id res chain seq x y z
N MET A 1 5.15 -30.79 7.38
CA MET A 1 4.94 -30.38 5.98
C MET A 1 6.19 -30.72 5.18
N SER A 2 6.06 -31.24 3.96
CA SER A 2 7.21 -31.65 3.15
C SER A 2 7.94 -30.43 2.56
N GLU A 3 9.25 -30.59 2.30
CA GLU A 3 10.13 -29.57 1.72
C GLU A 3 9.58 -29.03 0.38
N GLU A 4 8.98 -29.91 -0.41
CA GLU A 4 8.31 -29.59 -1.69
C GLU A 4 7.06 -28.71 -1.50
N GLN A 5 6.28 -28.95 -0.44
CA GLN A 5 5.12 -28.10 -0.09
C GLN A 5 5.55 -26.70 0.35
N ARG A 6 6.67 -26.58 1.09
CA ARG A 6 7.25 -25.27 1.47
C ARG A 6 7.71 -24.51 0.23
N ARG A 7 8.39 -25.19 -0.70
CA ARG A 7 8.89 -24.63 -1.95
C ARG A 7 7.76 -24.17 -2.89
N ARG A 8 6.68 -24.96 -3.00
CA ARG A 8 5.46 -24.58 -3.74
C ARG A 8 4.72 -23.41 -3.08
N GLY A 9 4.68 -23.37 -1.75
CA GLY A 9 4.13 -22.25 -1.00
C GLY A 9 4.87 -20.94 -1.28
N PHE A 10 6.20 -20.99 -1.30
CA PHE A 10 7.05 -19.83 -1.60
C PHE A 10 6.86 -19.31 -3.03
N MET A 11 6.82 -20.17 -4.05
CA MET A 11 6.54 -19.75 -5.44
C MET A 11 5.16 -19.09 -5.61
N LYS A 12 4.17 -19.53 -4.81
CA LYS A 12 2.82 -18.93 -4.78
C LYS A 12 2.81 -17.57 -4.07
N ALA A 13 3.70 -17.37 -3.10
CA ALA A 13 3.93 -16.11 -2.41
C ALA A 13 4.74 -15.09 -3.23
N GLU A 14 5.69 -15.56 -4.04
CA GLU A 14 6.39 -14.76 -5.06
C GLU A 14 5.39 -14.08 -6.00
N ALA A 15 4.30 -14.77 -6.34
CA ALA A 15 3.22 -14.20 -7.13
C ALA A 15 2.35 -13.20 -6.35
N SER A 16 2.29 -13.31 -5.01
CA SER A 16 1.46 -12.44 -4.16
C SER A 16 2.13 -11.09 -3.87
N LEU A 17 3.46 -11.07 -3.68
CA LEU A 17 4.21 -9.81 -3.48
C LEU A 17 4.23 -8.93 -4.74
N ARG A 18 4.19 -9.54 -5.94
CA ARG A 18 4.02 -8.82 -7.20
C ARG A 18 2.70 -8.07 -7.33
N LEU A 19 1.63 -8.51 -6.65
CA LEU A 19 0.32 -7.86 -6.70
C LEU A 19 0.23 -6.65 -5.75
N GLU A 20 1.15 -6.53 -4.78
CA GLU A 20 1.24 -5.41 -3.83
C GLU A 20 2.32 -4.39 -4.22
N GLY A 21 2.71 -4.32 -5.50
CA GLY A 21 3.58 -3.25 -6.04
C GLY A 21 5.06 -3.30 -5.64
N ILE A 22 5.50 -4.32 -4.89
CA ILE A 22 6.88 -4.47 -4.43
C ILE A 22 7.49 -5.71 -5.09
N ASP A 23 8.59 -5.55 -5.83
CA ASP A 23 9.42 -6.67 -6.30
C ASP A 23 10.65 -6.85 -5.41
N PRO A 24 10.60 -7.70 -4.37
CA PRO A 24 11.73 -7.90 -3.47
C PRO A 24 12.79 -8.87 -4.04
N SER A 25 12.56 -9.42 -5.24
CA SER A 25 13.42 -10.45 -5.82
C SER A 25 14.83 -9.90 -6.12
N GLY A 26 15.86 -10.70 -5.81
CA GLY A 26 17.26 -10.33 -6.02
C GLY A 26 17.91 -9.49 -4.91
N SER A 27 17.19 -9.10 -3.86
CA SER A 27 17.82 -8.46 -2.70
C SER A 27 18.52 -9.48 -1.78
N PRO A 28 19.71 -9.17 -1.22
CA PRO A 28 20.42 -10.08 -0.31
C PRO A 28 19.59 -10.54 0.90
N HIS A 29 18.69 -9.68 1.38
CA HIS A 29 17.81 -9.99 2.50
C HIS A 29 16.68 -10.95 2.11
N TYR A 30 16.05 -10.73 0.96
CA TYR A 30 15.01 -11.62 0.45
C TYR A 30 15.53 -13.04 0.21
N GLU A 31 16.71 -13.17 -0.42
CA GLU A 31 17.34 -14.48 -0.65
C GLU A 31 17.71 -15.19 0.67
N SER A 32 18.12 -14.42 1.69
CA SER A 32 18.37 -14.96 3.04
C SER A 32 17.10 -15.51 3.70
N VAL A 33 15.99 -14.76 3.65
CA VAL A 33 14.70 -15.20 4.22
C VAL A 33 14.16 -16.41 3.46
N LYS A 34 14.25 -16.40 2.12
CA LYS A 34 13.88 -17.53 1.25
C LYS A 34 14.63 -18.81 1.63
N ALA A 35 15.95 -18.73 1.83
CA ALA A 35 16.76 -19.87 2.24
C ALA A 35 16.33 -20.45 3.60
N ARG A 36 16.00 -19.60 4.57
CA ARG A 36 15.55 -19.99 5.94
C ARG A 36 14.16 -20.62 5.95
N ILE A 37 13.25 -20.19 5.07
CA ILE A 37 11.94 -20.85 4.88
C ILE A 37 12.13 -22.25 4.26
N ILE A 38 13.01 -22.36 3.26
CA ILE A 38 13.28 -23.64 2.57
C ILE A 38 13.94 -24.64 3.51
N SER A 39 14.91 -24.21 4.32
CA SER A 39 15.54 -25.05 5.36
C SER A 39 14.59 -25.42 6.50
N GLY A 40 13.46 -24.71 6.63
CA GLY A 40 12.46 -24.91 7.68
C GLY A 40 12.85 -24.30 9.02
N GLU A 41 13.86 -23.43 9.06
CA GLU A 41 14.28 -22.68 10.23
C GLU A 41 13.20 -21.68 10.68
N ILE A 42 12.47 -21.12 9.72
CA ILE A 42 11.33 -20.23 9.95
C ILE A 42 10.11 -20.68 9.15
N THR A 43 8.93 -20.36 9.66
CA THR A 43 7.67 -20.60 8.94
C THR A 43 7.46 -19.59 7.82
N TYR A 44 6.52 -19.90 6.93
CA TYR A 44 6.11 -18.99 5.86
C TYR A 44 5.60 -17.66 6.40
N ASP A 45 4.72 -17.66 7.41
CA ASP A 45 4.18 -16.44 8.00
C ASP A 45 5.27 -15.59 8.67
N GLN A 46 6.23 -16.23 9.33
CA GLN A 46 7.39 -15.53 9.92
C GLN A 46 8.28 -14.89 8.85
N GLY A 47 8.59 -15.62 7.77
CA GLY A 47 9.40 -15.07 6.69
C GLY A 47 8.68 -14.01 5.87
N ARG A 48 7.36 -14.14 5.65
CA ARG A 48 6.53 -13.09 5.04
C ARG A 48 6.53 -11.83 5.91
N ALA A 49 6.33 -11.98 7.22
CA ALA A 49 6.38 -10.86 8.15
C ALA A 49 7.79 -10.22 8.19
N GLU A 50 8.87 -11.00 8.06
CA GLU A 50 10.25 -10.49 8.01
C GLU A 50 10.54 -9.73 6.71
N ILE A 51 10.12 -10.26 5.54
CA ILE A 51 10.27 -9.56 4.24
C ILE A 51 9.42 -8.30 4.22
N LEU A 52 8.17 -8.39 4.68
CA LEU A 52 7.30 -7.23 4.83
C LEU A 52 7.96 -6.23 5.77
N ALA A 53 8.42 -6.64 6.96
CA ALA A 53 9.10 -5.77 7.93
C ALA A 53 10.46 -5.26 7.44
N PHE A 54 11.13 -5.91 6.50
CA PHE A 54 12.36 -5.38 5.93
C PHE A 54 12.09 -4.30 4.88
N HIS A 55 11.03 -4.47 4.09
CA HIS A 55 10.54 -3.43 3.18
C HIS A 55 9.78 -2.31 3.89
N THR A 56 9.10 -2.60 5.01
CA THR A 56 8.29 -1.66 5.81
C THR A 56 9.00 -1.18 7.08
N GLY A 57 10.17 -1.73 7.42
CA GLY A 57 10.95 -1.43 8.63
C GLY A 57 12.24 -0.67 8.38
N LYS A 58 12.41 -0.12 7.18
CA LYS A 58 12.83 1.28 7.13
C LYS A 58 11.58 2.12 7.28
N ARG A 59 11.73 3.30 7.89
CA ARG A 59 10.80 4.43 7.99
C ARG A 59 10.28 4.91 6.61
N ALA A 60 9.86 4.02 5.73
CA ALA A 60 9.18 4.37 4.50
C ALA A 60 7.82 4.92 4.93
N GLU A 61 7.54 6.13 4.47
CA GLU A 61 6.22 6.73 4.61
C GLU A 61 5.20 5.77 3.98
N PRO A 62 4.15 5.35 4.71
CA PRO A 62 3.10 4.57 4.10
C PRO A 62 2.46 5.40 2.99
N THR A 63 2.05 4.75 1.90
CA THR A 63 1.39 5.44 0.80
C THR A 63 0.23 6.25 1.33
N THR A 64 0.30 7.55 1.08
CA THR A 64 -0.70 8.49 1.53
C THR A 64 -1.97 8.38 0.70
N ALA A 65 -3.09 8.84 1.25
CA ALA A 65 -4.33 8.92 0.47
C ALA A 65 -4.14 9.80 -0.79
N GLY A 66 -3.32 10.85 -0.69
CA GLY A 66 -2.98 11.74 -1.79
C GLY A 66 -2.18 11.07 -2.91
N GLU A 67 -1.11 10.35 -2.55
CA GLU A 67 -0.30 9.58 -3.51
C GLU A 67 -1.13 8.48 -4.17
N MET A 68 -1.92 7.73 -3.39
CA MET A 68 -2.82 6.72 -3.93
C MET A 68 -3.79 7.33 -4.95
N LEU A 69 -4.43 8.45 -4.61
CA LEU A 69 -5.35 9.15 -5.50
C LEU A 69 -4.67 9.59 -6.81
N ALA A 70 -3.47 10.16 -6.72
CA ALA A 70 -2.75 10.67 -7.88
C ALA A 70 -2.22 9.54 -8.78
N GLU A 71 -1.52 8.56 -8.20
CA GLU A 71 -0.77 7.55 -8.94
C GLU A 71 -1.67 6.42 -9.47
N GLU A 72 -2.65 5.97 -8.69
CA GLU A 72 -3.45 4.78 -9.01
C GLU A 72 -4.82 5.10 -9.64
N PHE A 73 -5.30 6.35 -9.51
CA PHE A 73 -6.61 6.75 -10.05
C PHE A 73 -6.49 7.86 -11.10
N LEU A 74 -5.95 9.03 -10.75
CA LEU A 74 -5.94 10.17 -11.67
C LEU A 74 -5.05 9.95 -12.89
N LYS A 75 -3.81 9.49 -12.71
CA LYS A 75 -2.89 9.23 -13.83
C LYS A 75 -3.40 8.12 -14.76
N PRO A 76 -3.83 6.94 -14.29
CA PRO A 76 -4.28 5.87 -15.19
C PRO A 76 -5.57 6.22 -15.93
N LEU A 77 -6.45 7.02 -15.31
CA LEU A 77 -7.67 7.52 -15.93
C LEU A 77 -7.46 8.75 -16.81
N ASN A 78 -6.24 9.30 -16.85
CA ASN A 78 -5.93 10.59 -17.47
C ASN A 78 -6.92 11.69 -17.04
N MET A 79 -7.28 11.69 -15.76
CA MET A 79 -8.24 12.58 -15.13
C MET A 79 -7.51 13.70 -14.39
N SER A 80 -7.88 14.95 -14.65
CA SER A 80 -7.37 16.12 -13.95
C SER A 80 -8.04 16.31 -12.58
N GLN A 81 -7.40 17.08 -11.69
CA GLN A 81 -7.98 17.43 -10.38
C GLN A 81 -9.31 18.19 -10.55
N GLY A 82 -9.40 19.09 -11.53
CA GLY A 82 -10.62 19.83 -11.85
C GLY A 82 -11.76 18.92 -12.35
N GLU A 83 -11.46 17.87 -13.13
CA GLU A 83 -12.45 16.86 -13.51
C GLU A 83 -12.91 16.05 -12.30
N LEU A 84 -12.00 15.65 -11.41
CA LEU A 84 -12.36 14.98 -10.16
C LEU A 84 -13.22 15.88 -9.26
N ALA A 85 -12.91 17.17 -9.19
CA ALA A 85 -13.67 18.15 -8.43
C ALA A 85 -15.13 18.24 -8.93
N GLN A 86 -15.30 18.28 -10.25
CA GLN A 86 -16.62 18.29 -10.87
C GLN A 86 -17.39 17.00 -10.60
N ALA A 87 -16.71 15.85 -10.64
CA ALA A 87 -17.34 14.55 -10.45
C ALA A 87 -17.76 14.28 -9.00
N THR A 88 -16.92 14.68 -8.03
CA THR A 88 -17.13 14.39 -6.60
C THR A 88 -17.80 15.53 -5.83
N GLY A 89 -17.81 16.73 -6.39
CA GLY A 89 -18.19 17.96 -5.68
C GLY A 89 -17.20 18.38 -4.59
N ILE A 90 -16.02 17.74 -4.51
CA ILE A 90 -14.93 18.18 -3.63
C ILE A 90 -14.26 19.39 -4.30
N PRO A 91 -14.06 20.52 -3.60
CA PRO A 91 -13.36 21.65 -4.19
C PRO A 91 -11.97 21.28 -4.69
N GLU A 92 -11.58 21.74 -5.89
CA GLU A 92 -10.30 21.38 -6.51
C GLU A 92 -9.09 21.69 -5.60
N HIS A 93 -9.12 22.82 -4.89
CA HIS A 93 -8.06 23.16 -3.93
C HIS A 93 -7.96 22.17 -2.75
N HIS A 94 -9.08 21.56 -2.33
CA HIS A 94 -9.03 20.48 -1.33
C HIS A 94 -8.38 19.23 -1.89
N ILE A 95 -8.67 18.89 -3.16
CA ILE A 95 -8.04 17.75 -3.84
C ILE A 95 -6.53 17.97 -3.93
N ASP A 96 -6.09 19.17 -4.31
CA ASP A 96 -4.66 19.52 -4.34
C ASP A 96 -3.99 19.41 -2.96
N ASP A 97 -4.67 19.90 -1.91
CA ASP A 97 -4.17 19.80 -0.53
C ASP A 97 -4.09 18.34 -0.04
N ILE A 98 -5.03 17.48 -0.45
CA ILE A 98 -5.01 16.04 -0.16
C ILE A 98 -3.85 15.38 -0.90
N ILE A 99 -3.71 15.62 -2.21
CA ILE A 99 -2.64 15.05 -3.05
C ILE A 99 -1.25 15.48 -2.54
N SER A 100 -1.13 16.73 -2.09
CA SER A 100 0.11 17.29 -1.57
C SER A 100 0.36 16.96 -0.09
N ASN A 101 -0.48 16.13 0.54
CA ASN A 101 -0.40 15.79 1.97
C ASN A 101 -0.37 16.99 2.92
N ARG A 102 -0.90 18.15 2.50
CA ARG A 102 -1.05 19.36 3.33
C ARG A 102 -2.26 19.28 4.24
N ARG A 103 -3.15 18.32 3.98
CA ARG A 103 -4.43 18.13 4.63
C ARG A 103 -4.73 16.64 4.78
N ARG A 104 -5.46 16.31 5.84
CA ARG A 104 -6.06 14.98 6.03
C ARG A 104 -7.35 14.81 5.24
N LEU A 105 -7.56 13.62 4.72
CA LEU A 105 -8.82 13.25 4.08
C LEU A 105 -9.94 13.16 5.14
N SER A 106 -11.07 13.81 4.89
CA SER A 106 -12.25 13.72 5.75
C SER A 106 -13.11 12.48 5.45
N ALA A 107 -13.98 12.10 6.37
CA ALA A 107 -14.90 10.97 6.17
C ALA A 107 -15.97 11.23 5.09
N GLU A 108 -16.33 12.49 4.85
CA GLU A 108 -17.24 12.85 3.75
C GLU A 108 -16.54 12.73 2.40
N GLU A 109 -15.29 13.17 2.32
CA GLU A 109 -14.49 13.08 1.10
C GLU A 109 -14.13 11.63 0.77
N SER A 110 -13.83 10.80 1.78
CA SER A 110 -13.60 9.37 1.54
C SER A 110 -14.84 8.67 0.97
N TYR A 111 -16.05 9.06 1.41
CA TYR A 111 -17.29 8.55 0.84
C TYR A 111 -17.46 8.99 -0.64
N LYS A 112 -17.21 10.28 -0.94
CA LYS A 112 -17.29 10.81 -2.31
C LYS A 112 -16.28 10.15 -3.26
N LEU A 113 -15.05 9.93 -2.80
CA LEU A 113 -14.03 9.22 -3.59
C LEU A 113 -14.40 7.75 -3.79
N ALA A 114 -14.95 7.09 -2.76
CA ALA A 114 -15.43 5.73 -2.85
C ALA A 114 -16.56 5.56 -3.87
N GLU A 115 -17.52 6.49 -3.89
CA GLU A 115 -18.60 6.49 -4.87
C GLU A 115 -18.07 6.72 -6.30
N GLN A 116 -17.17 7.69 -6.48
CA GLN A 116 -16.61 8.06 -7.79
C GLN A 116 -15.75 6.93 -8.39
N PHE A 117 -14.93 6.27 -7.59
CA PHE A 117 -13.99 5.25 -8.06
C PHE A 117 -14.46 3.81 -7.83
N GLN A 118 -15.69 3.63 -7.34
CA GLN A 118 -16.27 2.32 -7.01
C GLN A 118 -15.38 1.51 -6.07
N THR A 119 -14.81 2.17 -5.06
CA THR A 119 -13.99 1.55 -4.01
C THR A 119 -14.74 1.53 -2.69
N ASP A 120 -14.20 0.86 -1.69
CA ASP A 120 -14.75 0.93 -0.33
C ASP A 120 -14.41 2.27 0.33
N LYS A 121 -15.33 2.80 1.14
CA LYS A 121 -15.08 3.98 2.00
C LYS A 121 -13.89 3.75 2.93
N ASP A 122 -13.82 2.56 3.52
CA ASP A 122 -12.84 2.26 4.56
C ASP A 122 -11.43 2.15 3.97
N PHE A 123 -11.30 1.86 2.67
CA PHE A 123 -10.01 1.89 1.96
C PHE A 123 -9.30 3.24 2.15
N TRP A 124 -9.99 4.34 1.83
CA TRP A 124 -9.44 5.69 1.91
C TRP A 124 -9.16 6.13 3.37
N LEU A 125 -10.04 5.74 4.30
CA LEU A 125 -9.84 6.03 5.72
C LEU A 125 -8.66 5.25 6.32
N ASN A 126 -8.45 4.01 5.88
CA ASN A 126 -7.33 3.18 6.33
C ASN A 126 -5.99 3.75 5.86
N LEU A 127 -5.91 4.26 4.62
CA LEU A 127 -4.69 4.94 4.13
C LEU A 127 -4.34 6.15 5.01
N GLN A 128 -5.34 6.97 5.33
CA GLN A 128 -5.15 8.11 6.22
C GLN A 128 -4.70 7.65 7.62
N ALA A 129 -5.37 6.66 8.21
CA ALA A 129 -5.03 6.13 9.53
C ALA A 129 -3.62 5.53 9.61
N LEU A 130 -3.16 4.84 8.56
CA LEU A 130 -1.80 4.30 8.48
C LEU A 130 -0.76 5.42 8.44
N HIS A 131 -1.00 6.45 7.63
CA HIS A 131 -0.14 7.64 7.56
C HIS A 131 -0.08 8.40 8.88
N ASP A 132 -1.23 8.57 9.54
CA ASP A 132 -1.32 9.20 10.85
C ASP A 132 -0.57 8.43 11.95
N ALA A 133 -0.69 7.10 11.93
CA ALA A 133 0.03 6.23 12.84
C ALA A 133 1.54 6.37 12.62
N TRP A 134 1.99 6.38 11.36
CA TRP A 134 3.39 6.58 11.03
C TRP A 134 3.91 7.95 11.50
N LEU A 135 3.19 9.04 11.24
CA LEU A 135 3.55 10.39 11.71
C LEU A 135 3.66 10.47 13.24
N THR A 136 2.80 9.75 13.96
CA THR A 136 2.79 9.72 15.43
C THR A 136 4.04 9.03 15.98
N HIS A 137 4.52 7.96 15.33
CA HIS A 137 5.73 7.24 15.75
C HIS A 137 7.04 7.95 15.36
N GLN A 138 6.98 9.05 14.60
CA GLN A 138 8.15 9.87 14.25
C GLN A 138 8.44 11.02 15.23
N LYS A 139 7.54 11.29 16.19
CA LYS A 139 7.72 12.31 17.24
C LYS A 139 8.33 11.71 18.50
#